data_AF-A0A7H8UPF1-F1
#
_entry.id   AF-A0A7H8UPF1-F1
#
_cell.length_a   1.000
_cell.length_b   1.000
_cell.length_c   1.000
_cell.angle_alpha   90.00
_cell.angle_beta   90.00
_cell.angle_gamma   90.00
#
_symmetry.space_group_name_H-M   'P 1'
#
loop_
_entity.id
_entity.type
_entity.pdbx_description
1 polymer ?
#
loop_
_entity_poly.entity_id
_entity_poly.type
_entity_poly.pdbx_seq_one_letter_code
_entity_poly.pdbx_strand_id
1 'polypeptide(L)'
;MRCGGVTLSADKTSATADSTDAVTVSLKYTLNGSGVSGKTVAWTSTGGTLSTASSQTGSAGGATVKLTSDVAGTFTVTGTVEGVAKTTDEITFTAPSGE
;
A
#
# COMPACT_ATOMS: atom_id res chain seq x y z
N MET A 1 12.31 -7.87 -24.36
CA MET A 1 12.23 -7.92 -22.89
C MET A 1 10.77 -7.79 -22.45
N ARG A 2 10.15 -8.84 -21.88
CA ARG A 2 8.93 -8.67 -21.08
C ARG A 2 9.31 -8.94 -19.62
N CYS A 3 9.99 -7.97 -19.02
CA CYS A 3 10.34 -8.04 -17.61
C CYS A 3 9.03 -7.97 -16.81
N GLY A 4 8.81 -8.92 -15.90
CA GLY A 4 7.77 -8.76 -14.89
C GLY A 4 7.98 -7.47 -14.11
N GLY A 5 6.90 -6.89 -13.60
CA GLY A 5 6.92 -5.63 -12.87
C GLY A 5 5.97 -5.66 -11.69
N VAL A 6 6.46 -5.19 -10.54
CA VAL A 6 5.62 -4.78 -9.42
C VAL A 6 5.51 -3.27 -9.47
N THR A 7 4.29 -2.75 -9.46
CA THR A 7 4.05 -1.33 -9.24
C THR A 7 3.22 -1.15 -7.99
N LEU A 8 3.44 -0.03 -7.31
CA LEU A 8 2.77 0.34 -6.08
C LEU A 8 2.38 1.81 -6.18
N SER A 9 1.14 2.12 -5.84
CA SER A 9 0.61 3.48 -5.87
C SER A 9 -0.35 3.69 -4.71
N ALA A 10 -0.31 4.87 -4.10
CA ALA A 10 -1.31 5.29 -3.13
C ALA A 10 -2.38 6.15 -3.83
N ASP A 11 -3.63 6.01 -3.42
CA ASP A 11 -4.73 6.87 -3.88
C ASP A 11 -4.50 8.33 -3.47
N LYS A 12 -3.94 8.53 -2.28
CA LYS A 12 -3.56 9.82 -1.71
C LYS A 12 -2.30 9.69 -0.87
N THR A 13 -1.51 10.74 -0.79
CA THR A 13 -0.29 10.83 0.05
C THR A 13 -0.49 11.78 1.24
N SER A 14 -1.73 12.17 1.51
CA SER A 14 -2.09 13.01 2.64
C SER A 14 -3.40 12.52 3.27
N ALA A 15 -3.44 12.42 4.59
CA ALA A 15 -4.60 11.97 5.34
C ALA A 15 -4.70 12.67 6.70
N THR A 16 -5.86 12.61 7.32
CA THR A 16 -6.05 13.10 8.69
C THR A 16 -5.73 11.98 9.69
N ALA A 17 -4.98 12.29 10.73
CA ALA A 17 -4.64 11.38 11.81
C ALA A 17 -5.82 11.22 12.79
N ASP A 18 -6.97 10.74 12.32
CA ASP A 18 -8.21 10.58 13.11
C ASP A 18 -8.68 9.11 13.20
N SER A 19 -7.82 8.16 12.82
CA SER A 19 -8.13 6.73 12.73
C SER A 19 -9.26 6.34 11.76
N THR A 20 -9.90 7.32 11.08
CA THR A 20 -11.00 7.16 10.13
C THR A 20 -10.53 7.42 8.71
N ASP A 21 -9.72 8.46 8.50
CA ASP A 21 -9.18 8.78 7.20
C ASP A 21 -8.11 7.77 6.77
N ALA A 22 -8.48 6.95 5.79
CA ALA A 22 -7.66 5.83 5.33
C ALA A 22 -7.04 6.12 3.96
N VAL A 23 -5.73 5.87 3.85
CA VAL A 23 -5.01 5.88 2.58
C VAL A 23 -5.09 4.51 1.94
N THR A 24 -5.67 4.44 0.75
CA THR A 24 -5.74 3.18 -0.01
C THR A 24 -4.50 3.02 -0.86
N VAL A 25 -3.74 1.96 -0.60
CA VAL A 25 -2.54 1.60 -1.37
C VAL A 25 -2.88 0.42 -2.28
N SER A 26 -2.51 0.55 -3.55
CA SER A 26 -2.76 -0.42 -4.61
C SER A 26 -1.45 -0.93 -5.18
N LEU A 27 -1.24 -2.24 -5.07
CA LEU A 27 -0.12 -2.96 -5.70
C LEU A 27 -0.61 -3.71 -6.93
N LYS A 28 0.20 -3.70 -7.98
CA LYS A 28 -0.02 -4.46 -9.20
C LYS A 28 1.20 -5.31 -9.49
N TYR A 29 1.02 -6.63 -9.46
CA TYR A 29 2.02 -7.58 -9.91
C TYR A 29 1.70 -8.07 -11.31
N THR A 30 2.66 -7.90 -12.22
CA THR A 30 2.58 -8.37 -13.60
C THR A 30 3.77 -9.24 -13.92
N LEU A 31 3.52 -10.36 -14.61
CA LEU A 31 4.54 -11.23 -15.15
C LEU A 31 4.30 -11.36 -16.64
N ASN A 32 5.34 -11.12 -17.43
CA ASN A 32 5.28 -11.25 -18.89
C ASN A 32 4.18 -10.39 -19.56
N GLY A 33 3.78 -9.28 -18.93
CA GLY A 33 2.71 -8.38 -19.39
C GLY A 33 1.30 -8.72 -18.92
N SER A 34 1.12 -9.80 -18.14
CA SER A 34 -0.17 -10.23 -17.60
C SER A 34 -0.18 -10.14 -16.07
N GLY A 35 -1.32 -9.74 -15.50
CA GLY A 35 -1.51 -9.80 -14.05
C GLY A 35 -1.53 -11.24 -13.57
N VAL A 36 -0.94 -11.51 -12.40
CA VAL A 36 -0.89 -12.86 -11.83
C VAL A 36 -1.68 -12.90 -10.53
N SER A 37 -2.69 -13.77 -10.46
CA SER A 37 -3.46 -14.01 -9.24
C SER A 37 -2.81 -15.00 -8.29
N GLY A 38 -3.30 -15.00 -7.05
CA GLY A 38 -2.92 -15.95 -6.02
C GLY A 38 -1.53 -15.71 -5.44
N LYS A 39 -0.92 -14.55 -5.70
CA LYS A 39 0.38 -14.18 -5.12
C LYS A 39 0.17 -13.49 -3.79
N THR A 40 0.90 -13.95 -2.78
CA THR A 40 0.89 -13.33 -1.45
C THR A 40 1.68 -12.04 -1.48
N VAL A 41 1.01 -10.96 -1.09
CA VAL A 41 1.57 -9.63 -0.92
C VAL A 41 1.69 -9.38 0.57
N ALA A 42 2.91 -9.23 1.07
CA ALA A 42 3.19 -8.82 2.43
C ALA A 42 3.24 -7.29 2.51
N TRP A 43 2.46 -6.72 3.42
CA TRP A 43 2.37 -5.28 3.64
C TRP A 43 3.07 -4.91 4.94
N THR A 44 3.89 -3.88 4.86
CA THR A 44 4.58 -3.30 6.01
C THR A 44 4.47 -1.79 5.93
N SER A 45 4.35 -1.12 7.06
CA SER A 45 4.37 0.34 7.13
C SER A 45 5.38 0.81 8.17
N THR A 46 5.97 1.98 7.96
CA THR A 46 6.87 2.60 8.95
C THR A 46 6.12 3.15 10.17
N GLY A 47 4.80 3.32 10.05
CA GLY A 47 3.90 3.66 11.15
C GLY A 47 2.44 3.57 10.72
N GLY A 48 1.54 4.02 11.60
CA GLY A 48 0.10 3.82 11.45
C GLY A 48 -0.34 2.36 11.56
N THR A 49 -1.58 2.10 11.17
CA THR A 49 -2.24 0.80 11.23
C THR A 49 -2.68 0.39 9.83
N LEU A 50 -2.21 -0.78 9.36
CA LEU A 50 -2.68 -1.38 8.12
C LEU A 50 -3.93 -2.21 8.39
N SER A 51 -4.90 -2.18 7.48
CA SER A 51 -6.11 -3.04 7.58
C SER A 51 -5.80 -4.53 7.50
N THR A 52 -4.71 -4.90 6.82
CA THR A 52 -4.19 -6.27 6.80
C THR A 52 -2.68 -6.25 6.60
N ALA A 53 -1.98 -7.19 7.25
CA ALA A 53 -0.55 -7.40 7.05
C ALA A 53 -0.23 -8.15 5.75
N SER A 54 -1.21 -8.82 5.15
CA SER A 54 -1.02 -9.51 3.87
C SER A 54 -2.31 -9.62 3.05
N SER A 55 -2.17 -9.58 1.72
CA SER A 55 -3.28 -9.77 0.78
C SER A 55 -2.88 -10.76 -0.33
N GLN A 56 -3.84 -11.31 -1.05
CA GLN A 56 -3.58 -12.07 -2.28
C GLN A 56 -3.90 -11.24 -3.53
N THR A 57 -3.07 -11.35 -4.56
CA THR A 57 -3.35 -10.70 -5.84
C THR A 57 -4.56 -11.35 -6.53
N GLY A 58 -5.45 -10.53 -7.10
CA GLY A 58 -6.58 -10.99 -7.91
C GLY A 58 -6.17 -11.38 -9.34
N SER A 59 -7.13 -11.78 -10.19
CA SER A 59 -6.91 -12.18 -11.59
C SER A 59 -6.12 -11.15 -12.41
N ALA A 60 -6.35 -9.86 -12.13
CA ALA A 60 -5.61 -8.78 -12.76
C ALA A 60 -4.23 -8.52 -12.13
N GLY A 61 -3.77 -9.32 -11.18
CA GLY A 61 -2.53 -9.10 -10.42
C GLY A 61 -2.61 -7.95 -9.41
N GLY A 62 -3.80 -7.42 -9.14
CA GLY A 62 -4.01 -6.32 -8.21
C GLY A 62 -4.19 -6.79 -6.77
N ALA A 63 -3.61 -6.08 -5.82
CA ALA A 63 -3.84 -6.21 -4.39
C ALA A 63 -3.97 -4.82 -3.76
N THR A 64 -4.80 -4.69 -2.73
CA THR A 64 -5.01 -3.42 -2.04
C THR A 64 -4.86 -3.59 -0.53
N VAL A 65 -4.45 -2.50 0.13
CA VAL A 65 -4.42 -2.36 1.59
C VAL A 65 -4.81 -0.93 1.95
N LYS A 66 -5.38 -0.73 3.14
CA LYS A 66 -5.65 0.60 3.67
C LYS A 66 -4.74 0.87 4.86
N LEU A 67 -4.19 2.08 4.92
CA LEU A 67 -3.39 2.59 6.03
C LEU A 67 -4.17 3.69 6.73
N THR A 68 -4.35 3.59 8.04
CA THR A 68 -4.89 4.65 8.91
C THR A 68 -3.84 5.05 9.94
N SER A 69 -3.99 6.24 10.54
CA SER A 69 -3.17 6.65 11.68
C SER A 69 -4.00 7.50 12.63
N ASP A 70 -3.67 7.43 13.91
CA ASP A 70 -4.18 8.34 14.97
C ASP A 70 -3.15 9.42 15.31
N VAL A 71 -1.92 9.26 14.83
CA VAL A 71 -0.80 10.16 15.11
C VAL A 71 -0.39 10.87 13.83
N ALA A 72 -0.28 12.19 13.91
CA ALA A 72 0.27 13.00 12.83
C ALA A 72 1.74 12.64 12.59
N GLY A 73 2.11 12.46 11.34
CA GLY A 73 3.46 12.03 10.97
C GLY A 73 3.53 11.51 9.55
N THR A 74 4.75 11.28 9.09
CA THR A 74 5.00 10.80 7.73
C THR A 74 5.29 9.30 7.75
N PHE A 75 4.52 8.53 7.00
CA PHE A 75 4.63 7.08 6.92
C PHE A 75 4.81 6.63 5.48
N THR A 76 5.41 5.46 5.29
CA THR A 76 5.53 4.82 3.99
C THR A 76 4.97 3.41 4.08
N VAL A 77 4.41 2.91 2.98
CA VAL A 77 3.94 1.53 2.89
C VAL A 77 4.83 0.77 1.92
N THR A 78 5.36 -0.36 2.38
CA THR A 78 6.13 -1.28 1.56
C THR A 78 5.33 -2.56 1.32
N GLY A 79 5.03 -2.82 0.04
CA GLY A 79 4.40 -4.04 -0.43
C GLY A 79 5.44 -4.97 -1.05
N THR A 80 5.53 -6.20 -0.55
CA THR A 80 6.45 -7.23 -1.05
C THR A 80 5.67 -8.39 -1.65
N VAL A 81 5.95 -8.74 -2.90
CA VAL A 81 5.30 -9.84 -3.62
C VAL A 81 6.35 -10.66 -4.37
N GLU A 82 6.36 -11.99 -4.20
CA GLU A 82 7.34 -12.89 -4.84
C GLU A 82 8.81 -12.43 -4.66
N GLY A 83 9.15 -11.85 -3.51
CA GLY A 83 10.48 -11.32 -3.20
C GLY A 83 10.79 -9.94 -3.77
N VAL A 84 9.86 -9.32 -4.51
CA VAL A 84 10.00 -7.95 -5.04
C VAL A 84 9.28 -6.99 -4.10
N ALA A 85 10.06 -6.13 -3.44
CA ALA A 85 9.54 -5.06 -2.59
C ALA A 85 9.38 -3.75 -3.37
N LYS A 86 8.28 -3.05 -3.12
CA LYS A 86 8.04 -1.68 -3.58
C LYS A 86 7.55 -0.85 -2.40
N THR A 87 7.99 0.40 -2.35
CA THR A 87 7.62 1.36 -1.31
C THR A 87 6.86 2.51 -1.95
N THR A 88 5.79 2.97 -1.32
CA THR A 88 5.05 4.16 -1.75
C THR A 88 5.88 5.41 -1.53
N ASP A 89 5.45 6.52 -2.14
CA ASP A 89 5.84 7.85 -1.66
C ASP A 89 5.45 8.04 -0.19
N GLU A 90 6.04 9.08 0.41
CA GLU A 90 5.74 9.50 1.77
C GLU A 90 4.28 9.95 1.90
N ILE A 91 3.57 9.30 2.83
CA ILE A 91 2.18 9.58 3.17
C ILE A 91 2.19 10.42 4.45
N THR A 92 1.74 11.66 4.36
CA THR A 92 1.69 12.59 5.48
C THR A 92 0.33 12.53 6.16
N PHE A 93 0.31 12.17 7.43
CA PHE A 93 -0.86 12.30 8.28
C PHE A 93 -0.79 13.60 9.06
N THR A 94 -1.79 14.45 8.93
CA THR A 94 -1.91 15.71 9.68
C THR A 94 -2.89 15.56 10.83
N ALA A 95 -2.61 16.20 11.97
CA ALA A 95 -3.54 16.20 13.09
C ALA A 95 -4.91 16.76 12.65
N PRO A 96 -6.03 16.24 13.19
CA PRO A 96 -7.34 16.82 12.94
C PRO A 96 -7.36 18.28 13.42
N SER A 97 -7.98 19.16 12.64
CA SER A 97 -7.96 20.61 12.85
C SER A 97 -8.86 21.08 14.01
N GLY A 98 -8.81 20.40 15.16
CA GLY A 98 -9.74 20.58 16.28
C GLY A 98 -9.08 20.58 17.67
N GLU A 99 -7.82 21.01 17.77
CA GLU A 99 -7.21 21.44 19.05
C GLU A 99 -7.28 22.95 19.25
#